data_AF-A0A497NN56-F1
#
_entry.id   AF-A0A497NN56-F1
#
_cell.length_a   1.000
_cell.length_b   1.000
_cell.length_c   1.000
_cell.angle_alpha   90.00
_cell.angle_beta   90.00
_cell.angle_gamma   90.00
#
_symmetry.space_group_name_H-M   'P 1'
#
loop_
_entity.id
_entity.type
_entity.pdbx_description
1 polymer ?
#
loop_
_entity_poly.entity_id
_entity_poly.type
_entity_poly.pdbx_seq_one_letter_code
_entity_poly.pdbx_strand_id
1 'polypeptide(L)'
;MAIAVALAIMLFISYPIPVYAIPVAPIIGILSLAFGLFSGWVIWGWAQKEARSPGVTLDSYVSEIASAFEHDVQMFSSYGYTVMAFLDRVRLYYARLAEHRVLDYLHINESYLDQYEAEVMIDVADDFCNLTNAYFTSLSNMLDHLQWLSYDRFTGDLSQYTIYLTKDPTNFAYPYAHDLDGVAELFVFYHAKENVKVFDCNTKTIGIAEAGSNLDARKYLILAGDVDVGIAVREGASGSNDYDLHKHIIVFRDTADAQNIAVIDLKYNLEKWHVLDIVSYMDSIYDTAWAYAKVYHQMLRGLGYTKKEQVPDALLAVPPDVVFPTPWYLEETYHMTPEEVMAYYAGLLNSISKWFNESNYRVVKYLDQQNVTMPDPREWLKNVTIRFPNGTIYQYVIKLIPIWYPGNQTFYPGQDNVLQNPMGALVQLPNGEWRYIQLPSGYMINPALVHTPFGDTTNPWTLNSYPAGFNPIYQNYQSPEPEYVKTMNEVMQLIMALMPLLILLAIIQMIPRIVSGRR
;
A
#
# COMPACT_ATOMS: atom_id res chain seq x y z
N MET A 1 23.48 9.65 12.96
CA MET A 1 22.88 8.32 13.18
C MET A 1 21.91 7.95 12.06
N ALA A 2 20.96 8.82 11.68
CA ALA A 2 20.11 8.66 10.48
C ALA A 2 20.90 8.45 9.16
N ILE A 3 22.03 9.15 8.98
CA ILE A 3 22.90 8.99 7.80
C ILE A 3 23.61 7.62 7.78
N ALA A 4 23.92 7.03 8.94
CA ALA A 4 24.56 5.72 9.02
C ALA A 4 23.58 4.58 8.71
N VAL A 5 22.30 4.75 9.04
CA VAL A 5 21.22 3.82 8.65
C VAL A 5 20.95 3.90 7.14
N ALA A 6 20.91 5.10 6.55
CA ALA A 6 20.80 5.28 5.11
C ALA A 6 22.01 4.68 4.34
N LEU A 7 23.24 4.83 4.87
CA LEU A 7 24.43 4.20 4.29
C LEU A 7 24.46 2.67 4.44
N ALA A 8 23.95 2.13 5.55
CA ALA A 8 23.85 0.68 5.76
C ALA A 8 22.80 0.04 4.83
N ILE A 9 21.68 0.74 4.57
CA ILE A 9 20.67 0.33 3.58
C ILE A 9 21.27 0.39 2.16
N MET A 10 22.02 1.44 1.81
CA MET A 10 22.71 1.52 0.51
C MET A 10 23.77 0.41 0.32
N LEU A 11 24.51 0.04 1.37
CA LEU A 11 25.52 -1.04 1.34
C LEU A 11 24.94 -2.45 1.22
N PHE A 12 23.73 -2.69 1.73
CA PHE A 12 23.02 -3.98 1.56
C PHE A 12 22.43 -4.15 0.15
N ILE A 13 22.08 -3.04 -0.52
CA ILE A 13 21.47 -3.04 -1.86
C ILE A 13 22.53 -3.00 -2.97
N SER A 14 23.75 -2.52 -2.68
CA SER A 14 24.83 -2.38 -3.66
C SER A 14 25.67 -3.64 -3.91
N TYR A 15 25.28 -4.83 -3.43
CA TYR A 15 25.93 -6.08 -3.81
C TYR A 15 25.33 -6.59 -5.13
N PRO A 16 26.05 -6.53 -6.27
CA PRO A 16 25.65 -7.23 -7.47
C PRO A 16 25.86 -8.72 -7.21
N ILE A 17 24.82 -9.42 -6.78
CA ILE A 17 24.89 -10.87 -6.60
C ILE A 17 24.77 -11.51 -8.00
N PRO A 18 25.77 -12.29 -8.45
CA PRO A 18 25.70 -12.99 -9.72
C PRO A 18 24.55 -14.01 -9.72
N VAL A 19 23.83 -14.07 -10.85
CA VAL A 19 22.51 -14.71 -11.09
C VAL A 19 22.52 -16.24 -11.05
N TYR A 20 23.37 -16.86 -10.24
CA TYR A 20 23.36 -18.30 -10.02
C TYR A 20 23.37 -18.56 -8.51
N ALA A 21 22.18 -18.88 -7.99
CA ALA A 21 21.83 -19.11 -6.59
C ALA A 21 21.57 -17.84 -5.76
N ILE A 22 20.34 -17.32 -5.83
CA ILE A 22 19.78 -16.38 -4.86
C ILE A 22 18.44 -16.96 -4.37
N PRO A 23 18.14 -16.89 -3.06
CA PRO A 23 16.90 -17.43 -2.49
C PRO A 23 15.72 -16.65 -3.04
N VAL A 24 14.58 -17.34 -3.18
CA VAL A 24 13.25 -16.76 -3.43
C VAL A 24 13.07 -15.52 -2.55
N ALA A 25 13.33 -14.33 -3.08
CA ALA A 25 13.01 -13.10 -2.41
C ALA A 25 11.50 -12.91 -2.63
N PRO A 26 10.67 -12.93 -1.57
CA PRO A 26 9.23 -12.91 -1.76
C PRO A 26 8.84 -11.66 -2.52
N ILE A 27 7.99 -11.84 -3.52
CA ILE A 27 7.38 -10.79 -4.36
C ILE A 27 6.83 -9.63 -3.50
N ILE A 28 6.40 -9.93 -2.28
CA ILE A 28 5.87 -8.95 -1.34
C ILE A 28 6.94 -8.14 -0.61
N GLY A 29 8.17 -8.61 -0.45
CA GLY A 29 9.26 -7.76 0.07
C GLY A 29 9.46 -6.50 -0.78
N ILE A 30 9.28 -6.61 -2.10
CA ILE A 30 9.38 -5.48 -3.03
C ILE A 30 8.07 -4.67 -3.07
N LEU A 31 6.90 -5.32 -3.00
CA LEU A 31 5.61 -4.62 -2.99
C LEU A 31 5.33 -3.91 -1.66
N SER A 32 5.72 -4.48 -0.51
CA SER A 32 5.66 -3.85 0.81
C SER A 32 6.55 -2.61 0.90
N LEU A 33 7.67 -2.58 0.17
CA LEU A 33 8.47 -1.36 -0.02
C LEU A 33 7.75 -0.33 -0.91
N ALA A 34 7.10 -0.76 -2.00
CA ALA A 34 6.30 0.14 -2.84
C ALA A 34 5.08 0.73 -2.10
N PHE A 35 4.45 -0.08 -1.26
CA PHE A 35 3.35 0.26 -0.38
C PHE A 35 3.79 1.13 0.80
N GLY A 36 4.98 0.88 1.38
CA GLY A 36 5.61 1.77 2.36
C GLY A 36 5.97 3.13 1.77
N LEU A 37 6.43 3.19 0.50
CA LEU A 37 6.66 4.44 -0.22
C LEU A 37 5.35 5.22 -0.47
N PHE A 38 4.23 4.53 -0.69
CA PHE A 38 2.91 5.18 -0.78
C PHE A 38 2.54 5.90 0.52
N SER A 39 2.83 5.32 1.68
CA SER A 39 2.62 5.98 2.98
C SER A 39 3.51 7.22 3.16
N GLY A 40 4.76 7.16 2.71
CA GLY A 40 5.66 8.33 2.68
C GLY A 40 5.20 9.41 1.71
N TRP A 41 4.57 9.03 0.60
CA TRP A 41 3.99 9.95 -0.39
C TRP A 41 2.77 10.68 0.13
N VAL A 42 1.87 9.99 0.84
CA VAL A 42 0.73 10.60 1.53
C VAL A 42 1.24 11.64 2.54
N ILE A 43 2.20 11.27 3.42
CA ILE A 43 2.80 12.17 4.41
C ILE A 43 3.52 13.37 3.76
N TRP A 44 4.18 13.16 2.63
CA TRP A 44 4.89 14.24 1.92
C TRP A 44 3.94 15.20 1.19
N GLY A 45 2.82 14.70 0.65
CA GLY A 45 1.75 15.53 0.11
C GLY A 45 1.13 16.46 1.16
N TRP A 46 1.12 16.03 2.44
CA TRP A 46 0.66 16.84 3.58
C TRP A 46 1.54 18.06 3.77
N ALA A 47 2.85 17.85 3.90
CA ALA A 47 3.82 18.93 4.09
C ALA A 47 3.77 20.00 2.98
N GLN A 48 3.39 19.63 1.75
CA GLN A 48 3.29 20.57 0.63
C GLN A 48 1.99 21.39 0.62
N LYS A 49 0.85 20.80 0.98
CA LYS A 49 -0.42 21.51 1.10
C LYS A 49 -0.44 22.39 2.35
N GLU A 50 0.16 21.93 3.45
CA GLU A 50 0.40 22.70 4.67
C GLU A 50 1.29 23.95 4.43
N ALA A 51 2.17 23.90 3.41
CA ALA A 51 3.04 25.00 3.01
C ALA A 51 2.38 26.00 2.03
N ARG A 52 1.21 25.68 1.46
CA ARG A 52 0.51 26.52 0.49
C ARG A 52 -0.94 26.77 0.86
N SER A 53 -1.17 27.78 1.70
CA SER A 53 -2.32 28.70 1.57
C SER A 53 -2.25 29.81 2.63
N PRO A 54 -2.26 31.09 2.24
CA PRO A 54 -2.56 32.18 3.16
C PRO A 54 -4.09 32.28 3.32
N GLY A 55 -4.65 31.56 4.29
CA GLY A 55 -6.01 31.79 4.78
C GLY A 55 -6.09 33.09 5.60
N VAL A 56 -7.10 33.92 5.36
CA VAL A 56 -7.24 35.27 5.93
C VAL A 56 -7.57 35.24 7.45
N THR A 57 -7.95 34.07 8.00
CA THR A 57 -8.25 33.84 9.43
C THR A 57 -7.71 32.50 9.95
N LEU A 58 -7.50 32.37 11.27
CA LEU A 58 -6.99 31.14 11.91
C LEU A 58 -7.91 29.93 11.70
N ASP A 59 -9.24 30.11 11.78
CA ASP A 59 -10.21 29.04 11.48
C ASP A 59 -10.09 28.49 10.06
N SER A 60 -9.88 29.38 9.08
CA SER A 60 -9.72 28.98 7.68
C SER A 60 -8.46 28.15 7.48
N TYR A 61 -7.39 28.48 8.20
CA TYR A 61 -6.14 27.73 8.19
C TYR A 61 -6.29 26.32 8.79
N VAL A 62 -6.94 26.20 9.96
CA VAL A 62 -7.19 24.90 10.60
C VAL A 62 -8.17 24.05 9.77
N SER A 63 -9.15 24.68 9.13
CA SER A 63 -10.07 24.02 8.20
C SER A 63 -9.36 23.44 6.97
N GLU A 64 -8.37 24.14 6.42
CA GLU A 64 -7.54 23.62 5.32
C GLU A 64 -6.69 22.42 5.74
N ILE A 65 -6.10 22.45 6.93
CA ILE A 65 -5.37 21.28 7.50
C ILE A 65 -6.32 20.10 7.66
N ALA A 66 -7.50 20.32 8.25
CA ALA A 66 -8.49 19.27 8.44
C ALA A 66 -9.00 18.70 7.10
N SER A 67 -9.22 19.56 6.09
CA SER A 67 -9.63 19.16 4.76
C SER A 67 -8.55 18.37 4.03
N ALA A 68 -7.26 18.70 4.22
CA ALA A 68 -6.16 17.89 3.74
C ALA A 68 -6.23 16.50 4.39
N PHE A 69 -6.25 16.42 5.72
CA PHE A 69 -6.33 15.12 6.42
C PHE A 69 -7.55 14.29 6.00
N GLU A 70 -8.73 14.90 5.79
CA GLU A 70 -9.90 14.18 5.28
C GLU A 70 -9.69 13.62 3.87
N HIS A 71 -9.06 14.38 2.98
CA HIS A 71 -8.68 13.90 1.65
C HIS A 71 -7.73 12.70 1.73
N ASP A 72 -6.86 12.66 2.75
CA ASP A 72 -5.89 11.59 2.91
C ASP A 72 -6.47 10.33 3.53
N VAL A 73 -7.43 10.48 4.44
CA VAL A 73 -8.32 9.38 4.87
C VAL A 73 -9.00 8.75 3.65
N GLN A 74 -9.45 9.56 2.68
CA GLN A 74 -10.03 9.05 1.42
C GLN A 74 -8.97 8.38 0.53
N MET A 75 -7.75 8.91 0.43
CA MET A 75 -6.66 8.26 -0.31
C MET A 75 -6.24 6.92 0.31
N PHE A 76 -6.26 6.81 1.65
CA PHE A 76 -6.03 5.53 2.35
C PHE A 76 -7.15 4.51 2.09
N SER A 77 -8.40 4.97 1.94
CA SER A 77 -9.50 4.14 1.45
C SER A 77 -9.16 3.55 0.08
N SER A 78 -8.70 4.38 -0.86
CA SER A 78 -8.25 3.95 -2.20
C SER A 78 -7.10 2.95 -2.17
N TYR A 79 -6.18 3.15 -1.24
CA TYR A 79 -5.07 2.24 -0.98
C TYR A 79 -5.55 0.87 -0.49
N GLY A 80 -6.51 0.83 0.44
CA GLY A 80 -7.14 -0.41 0.89
C GLY A 80 -7.78 -1.20 -0.25
N TYR A 81 -8.51 -0.54 -1.15
CA TYR A 81 -9.04 -1.19 -2.37
C TYR A 81 -7.95 -1.78 -3.26
N THR A 82 -6.82 -1.11 -3.38
CA THR A 82 -5.70 -1.57 -4.21
C THR A 82 -5.05 -2.81 -3.60
N VAL A 83 -4.87 -2.83 -2.28
CA VAL A 83 -4.40 -4.01 -1.54
C VAL A 83 -5.36 -5.18 -1.71
N MET A 84 -6.68 -4.97 -1.56
CA MET A 84 -7.67 -6.04 -1.80
C MET A 84 -7.63 -6.58 -3.22
N ALA A 85 -7.58 -5.70 -4.22
CA ALA A 85 -7.50 -6.09 -5.63
C ALA A 85 -6.17 -6.76 -5.98
N PHE A 86 -5.09 -6.48 -5.24
CA PHE A 86 -3.84 -7.23 -5.31
C PHE A 86 -4.01 -8.63 -4.73
N LEU A 87 -4.51 -8.74 -3.50
CA LEU A 87 -4.74 -10.00 -2.79
C LEU A 87 -5.58 -10.98 -3.63
N ASP A 88 -6.66 -10.51 -4.25
CA ASP A 88 -7.49 -11.33 -5.14
C ASP A 88 -6.75 -11.89 -6.36
N ARG A 89 -5.73 -11.17 -6.85
CA ARG A 89 -4.96 -11.55 -8.03
C ARG A 89 -3.83 -12.53 -7.72
N VAL A 90 -3.34 -12.56 -6.49
CA VAL A 90 -2.23 -13.42 -6.05
C VAL A 90 -2.69 -14.69 -5.33
N ARG A 91 -3.99 -14.98 -5.28
CA ARG A 91 -4.52 -16.20 -4.64
C ARG A 91 -3.83 -17.48 -5.12
N LEU A 92 -3.68 -17.63 -6.44
CA LEU A 92 -3.05 -18.82 -7.01
C LEU A 92 -1.55 -18.89 -6.72
N TYR A 93 -0.88 -17.73 -6.58
CA TYR A 93 0.53 -17.68 -6.19
C TYR A 93 0.75 -18.36 -4.84
N TYR A 94 -0.02 -17.97 -3.82
CA TYR A 94 0.11 -18.55 -2.48
C TYR A 94 -0.31 -20.01 -2.43
N ALA A 95 -1.32 -20.40 -3.22
CA ALA A 95 -1.67 -21.81 -3.37
C ALA A 95 -0.47 -22.62 -3.89
N ARG A 96 0.25 -22.14 -4.92
CA ARG A 96 1.45 -22.81 -5.44
C ARG A 96 2.63 -22.78 -4.46
N LEU A 97 2.79 -21.70 -3.70
CA LEU A 97 3.81 -21.60 -2.67
C LEU A 97 3.58 -22.63 -1.56
N ALA A 98 2.35 -22.74 -1.06
CA ALA A 98 1.97 -23.74 -0.06
C ALA A 98 2.07 -25.18 -0.61
N GLU A 99 1.62 -25.44 -1.84
CA GLU A 99 1.82 -26.73 -2.52
C GLU A 99 3.30 -27.09 -2.69
N HIS A 100 4.17 -26.10 -2.96
CA HIS A 100 5.60 -26.35 -3.05
C HIS A 100 6.19 -26.71 -1.68
N ARG A 101 5.79 -26.00 -0.63
CA ARG A 101 6.29 -26.22 0.73
C ARG A 101 5.81 -27.54 1.32
N VAL A 102 4.58 -27.96 1.02
CA VAL A 102 4.03 -29.24 1.52
C VAL A 102 4.78 -30.47 1.01
N LEU A 103 5.56 -30.35 -0.09
CA LEU A 103 6.43 -31.40 -0.59
C LEU A 103 7.46 -31.87 0.44
N ASP A 104 7.95 -30.95 1.27
CA ASP A 104 8.91 -31.24 2.34
C ASP A 104 8.26 -32.11 3.45
N TYR A 105 6.92 -32.15 3.51
CA TYR A 105 6.11 -32.87 4.50
C TYR A 105 5.41 -34.12 3.93
N LEU A 106 5.82 -34.61 2.75
CA LEU A 106 5.28 -35.85 2.17
C LEU A 106 5.50 -37.09 3.05
N HIS A 107 6.48 -37.04 3.94
CA HIS A 107 6.76 -38.12 4.89
C HIS A 107 5.71 -38.18 6.02
N ILE A 108 5.00 -37.08 6.28
CA ILE A 108 3.92 -36.98 7.27
C ILE A 108 2.62 -37.55 6.70
N ASN A 109 1.89 -38.30 7.52
CA ASN A 109 0.58 -38.84 7.15
C ASN A 109 -0.47 -37.72 7.17
N GLU A 110 -1.45 -37.81 6.27
CA GLU A 110 -2.53 -36.83 6.07
C GLU A 110 -3.27 -36.48 7.36
N SER A 111 -3.48 -37.46 8.24
CA SER A 111 -4.17 -37.26 9.53
C SER A 111 -3.40 -36.41 10.55
N TYR A 112 -2.11 -36.17 10.32
CA TYR A 112 -1.25 -35.37 11.19
C TYR A 112 -0.76 -34.09 10.51
N LEU A 113 -1.10 -33.87 9.24
CA LEU A 113 -0.58 -32.73 8.46
C LEU A 113 -1.02 -31.38 9.05
N ASP A 114 -2.22 -31.29 9.64
CA ASP A 114 -2.72 -30.07 10.30
C ASP A 114 -1.84 -29.62 11.48
N GLN A 115 -1.03 -30.50 12.07
CA GLN A 115 -0.07 -30.12 13.13
C GLN A 115 1.12 -29.31 12.60
N TYR A 116 1.38 -29.40 11.29
CA TYR A 116 2.49 -28.74 10.60
C TYR A 116 2.01 -27.56 9.76
N GLU A 117 0.76 -27.13 9.92
CA GLU A 117 0.19 -26.03 9.14
C GLU A 117 1.06 -24.78 9.20
N ALA A 118 1.50 -24.38 10.40
CA ALA A 118 2.36 -23.19 10.57
C ALA A 118 3.68 -23.29 9.79
N GLU A 119 4.25 -24.49 9.66
CA GLU A 119 5.54 -24.69 8.97
C GLU A 119 5.38 -24.82 7.45
N VAL A 120 4.24 -25.36 6.99
CA VAL A 120 3.89 -25.43 5.57
C VAL A 120 3.46 -24.06 5.05
N MET A 121 2.74 -23.29 5.86
CA MET A 121 2.20 -21.99 5.49
C MET A 121 3.12 -20.83 5.87
N ILE A 122 4.31 -21.09 6.42
CA ILE A 122 5.22 -20.07 6.94
C ILE A 122 5.55 -18.98 5.93
N ASP A 123 5.79 -19.36 4.66
CA ASP A 123 6.15 -18.39 3.62
C ASP A 123 4.95 -17.52 3.24
N VAL A 124 3.74 -18.09 3.23
CA VAL A 124 2.47 -17.35 2.99
C VAL A 124 2.18 -16.40 4.16
N ALA A 125 2.35 -16.90 5.39
CA ALA A 125 2.12 -16.13 6.60
C ALA A 125 3.13 -14.98 6.76
N ASP A 126 4.42 -15.22 6.50
CA ASP A 126 5.46 -14.19 6.52
C ASP A 126 5.17 -13.08 5.49
N ASP A 127 4.71 -13.46 4.31
CA ASP A 127 4.29 -12.53 3.25
C ASP A 127 3.12 -11.66 3.67
N PHE A 128 2.09 -12.26 4.26
CA PHE A 128 0.97 -11.50 4.84
C PHE A 128 1.40 -10.65 6.02
N CYS A 129 2.30 -11.12 6.88
CA CYS A 129 2.86 -10.34 7.97
C CYS A 129 3.61 -9.10 7.47
N ASN A 130 4.37 -9.21 6.38
CA ASN A 130 5.03 -8.06 5.76
C ASN A 130 4.02 -7.06 5.20
N LEU A 131 2.96 -7.54 4.54
CA LEU A 131 1.89 -6.69 4.01
C LEU A 131 1.09 -6.01 5.14
N THR A 132 0.70 -6.77 6.16
CA THR A 132 0.05 -6.30 7.39
C THR A 132 0.92 -5.24 8.06
N ASN A 133 2.20 -5.52 8.28
CA ASN A 133 3.11 -4.56 8.89
C ASN A 133 3.21 -3.27 8.06
N ALA A 134 3.37 -3.37 6.74
CA ALA A 134 3.42 -2.19 5.86
C ALA A 134 2.11 -1.39 5.91
N TYR A 135 0.97 -2.06 5.78
CA TYR A 135 -0.36 -1.43 5.77
C TYR A 135 -0.71 -0.78 7.11
N PHE A 136 -0.58 -1.49 8.23
CA PHE A 136 -0.92 -0.98 9.57
C PHE A 136 0.11 0.01 10.11
N THR A 137 1.39 -0.10 9.73
CA THR A 137 2.37 0.95 10.03
C THR A 137 2.01 2.23 9.28
N SER A 138 1.53 2.14 8.04
CA SER A 138 1.08 3.32 7.29
C SER A 138 -0.10 4.02 7.96
N LEU A 139 -1.08 3.24 8.46
CA LEU A 139 -2.20 3.78 9.25
C LEU A 139 -1.72 4.39 10.57
N SER A 140 -0.76 3.76 11.25
CA SER A 140 -0.18 4.27 12.50
C SER A 140 0.56 5.59 12.24
N ASN A 141 1.37 5.69 11.19
CA ASN A 141 2.06 6.92 10.81
C ASN A 141 1.09 8.08 10.52
N MET A 142 -0.08 7.78 9.96
CA MET A 142 -1.13 8.80 9.76
C MET A 142 -1.74 9.27 11.08
N LEU A 143 -1.97 8.37 12.01
CA LEU A 143 -2.43 8.71 13.35
C LEU A 143 -1.35 9.48 14.14
N ASP A 144 -0.08 9.12 13.99
CA ASP A 144 1.06 9.82 14.59
C ASP A 144 1.21 11.25 14.03
N HIS A 145 0.94 11.46 12.74
CA HIS A 145 0.90 12.82 12.17
C HIS A 145 -0.24 13.65 12.75
N LEU A 146 -1.41 13.04 12.97
CA LEU A 146 -2.53 13.72 13.62
C LEU A 146 -2.16 14.16 15.05
N GLN A 147 -1.45 13.31 15.79
CA GLN A 147 -0.90 13.64 17.12
C GLN A 147 0.15 14.76 17.03
N TRP A 148 1.06 14.71 16.07
CA TRP A 148 2.07 15.75 15.84
C TRP A 148 1.43 17.11 15.52
N LEU A 149 0.37 17.13 14.70
CA LEU A 149 -0.39 18.35 14.41
C LEU A 149 -0.96 18.97 15.69
N SER A 150 -1.54 18.14 16.56
CA SER A 150 -2.09 18.59 17.83
C SER A 150 -0.98 19.19 18.71
N TYR A 151 0.07 18.43 18.99
CA TYR A 151 1.08 18.80 19.98
C TYR A 151 2.07 19.90 19.51
N ASP A 152 2.53 19.84 18.26
CA ASP A 152 3.64 20.67 17.77
C ASP A 152 3.16 21.82 16.88
N ARG A 153 2.09 21.59 16.09
CA ARG A 153 1.59 22.59 15.13
C ARG A 153 0.56 23.54 15.73
N PHE A 154 -0.34 23.09 16.59
CA PHE A 154 -1.32 23.94 17.26
C PHE A 154 -0.74 24.62 18.49
N THR A 155 0.33 25.40 18.26
CA THR A 155 1.04 26.16 19.29
C THR A 155 0.94 27.66 19.01
N GLY A 156 1.31 28.51 19.99
CA GLY A 156 1.26 29.97 19.84
C GLY A 156 -0.16 30.48 19.59
N ASP A 157 -0.37 31.20 18.49
CA ASP A 157 -1.68 31.75 18.10
C ASP A 157 -2.72 30.66 17.76
N LEU A 158 -2.28 29.41 17.56
CA LEU A 158 -3.16 28.26 17.31
C LEU A 158 -3.40 27.40 18.57
N SER A 159 -2.89 27.80 19.75
CA SER A 159 -3.00 27.01 20.99
C SER A 159 -4.42 26.79 21.51
N GLN A 160 -5.40 27.51 20.95
CA GLN A 160 -6.82 27.31 21.25
C GLN A 160 -7.47 26.19 20.42
N TYR A 161 -6.79 25.70 19.37
CA TYR A 161 -7.28 24.60 18.57
C TYR A 161 -6.73 23.27 19.10
N THR A 162 -7.60 22.27 19.16
CA THR A 162 -7.27 20.95 19.70
C THR A 162 -7.87 19.88 18.81
N ILE A 163 -7.17 18.75 18.66
CA ILE A 163 -7.66 17.59 17.94
C ILE A 163 -8.14 16.55 18.97
N TYR A 164 -9.38 16.08 18.79
CA TYR A 164 -9.96 15.04 19.63
C TYR A 164 -10.22 13.77 18.84
N LEU A 165 -9.94 12.62 19.46
CA LEU A 165 -10.47 11.31 19.06
C LEU A 165 -11.65 10.95 19.98
N THR A 166 -12.85 10.83 19.43
CA THR A 166 -14.09 10.67 20.21
C THR A 166 -15.06 9.63 19.63
N LYS A 167 -16.04 9.24 20.45
CA LYS A 167 -17.23 8.47 20.07
C LYS A 167 -18.39 9.35 19.62
N ASP A 168 -18.39 10.60 20.08
CA ASP A 168 -19.48 11.55 19.87
C ASP A 168 -18.88 12.94 19.63
N PRO A 169 -19.13 13.57 18.48
CA PRO A 169 -18.56 14.87 18.15
C PRO A 169 -19.12 16.02 19.00
N THR A 170 -20.03 15.74 19.93
CA THR A 170 -20.62 16.72 20.85
C THR A 170 -20.15 16.58 22.30
N ASN A 171 -19.44 15.48 22.63
CA ASN A 171 -18.99 15.20 24.00
C ASN A 171 -17.47 15.00 24.05
N PHE A 172 -16.77 15.97 24.64
CA PHE A 172 -15.31 15.99 24.75
C PHE A 172 -14.80 15.64 26.16
N ALA A 173 -15.67 15.16 27.04
CA ALA A 173 -15.27 14.78 28.39
C ALA A 173 -14.61 13.39 28.40
N TYR A 174 -13.58 13.21 29.22
CA TYR A 174 -13.03 11.88 29.48
C TYR A 174 -14.07 10.97 30.18
N PRO A 175 -14.20 9.68 29.81
CA PRO A 175 -13.39 8.91 28.83
C PRO A 175 -14.00 8.87 27.41
N TYR A 176 -14.96 9.72 27.08
CA TYR A 176 -15.65 9.72 25.78
C TYR A 176 -14.76 10.24 24.64
N ALA A 177 -13.90 11.22 24.95
CA ALA A 177 -12.94 11.77 24.01
C ALA A 177 -11.53 11.80 24.61
N HIS A 178 -10.54 11.72 23.73
CA HIS A 178 -9.13 11.92 24.02
C HIS A 178 -8.63 13.15 23.29
N ASP A 179 -8.04 14.06 24.05
CA ASP A 179 -7.22 15.15 23.52
C ASP A 179 -5.88 14.57 23.05
N LEU A 180 -5.54 14.76 21.79
CA LEU A 180 -4.34 14.17 21.20
C LEU A 180 -3.03 14.80 21.69
N ASP A 181 -3.07 15.96 22.35
CA ASP A 181 -1.88 16.57 22.97
C ASP A 181 -1.30 15.71 24.11
N GLY A 182 -2.19 14.96 24.79
CA GLY A 182 -1.83 14.10 25.94
C GLY A 182 -1.49 12.66 25.56
N VAL A 183 -1.61 12.29 24.29
CA VAL A 183 -1.40 10.93 23.80
C VAL A 183 0.09 10.70 23.53
N ALA A 184 0.57 9.47 23.74
CA ALA A 184 1.92 9.03 23.35
C ALA A 184 1.95 8.29 22.02
N GLU A 185 0.94 7.46 21.75
CA GLU A 185 0.87 6.63 20.54
C GLU A 185 -0.60 6.32 20.21
N LEU A 186 -0.92 6.29 18.92
CA LEU A 186 -2.20 5.82 18.38
C LEU A 186 -1.95 4.66 17.43
N PHE A 187 -2.70 3.56 17.58
CA PHE A 187 -2.54 2.40 16.70
C PHE A 187 -3.84 1.64 16.49
N VAL A 188 -3.95 0.93 15.37
CA VAL A 188 -5.11 0.10 15.07
C VAL A 188 -5.00 -1.23 15.82
N PHE A 189 -6.11 -1.69 16.40
CA PHE A 189 -6.18 -2.96 17.10
C PHE A 189 -7.40 -3.78 16.68
N TYR A 190 -7.29 -5.10 16.84
CA TYR A 190 -8.40 -6.04 16.74
C TYR A 190 -8.94 -6.37 18.13
N HIS A 191 -10.26 -6.42 18.26
CA HIS A 191 -10.95 -6.97 19.41
C HIS A 191 -11.57 -8.32 19.05
N ALA A 192 -11.10 -9.38 19.70
CA ALA A 192 -11.60 -10.73 19.45
C ALA A 192 -13.01 -10.89 20.02
N LYS A 193 -14.02 -11.12 19.17
CA LYS A 193 -15.41 -11.33 19.63
C LYS A 193 -15.63 -12.74 20.15
N GLU A 194 -14.82 -13.66 19.62
CA GLU A 194 -14.77 -15.07 19.97
C GLU A 194 -13.32 -15.55 20.03
N ASN A 195 -13.11 -16.85 20.19
CA ASN A 195 -11.78 -17.41 20.07
C ASN A 195 -11.35 -17.34 18.60
N VAL A 196 -10.36 -16.51 18.31
CA VAL A 196 -9.88 -16.26 16.94
C VAL A 196 -8.53 -16.91 16.72
N LYS A 197 -8.35 -17.53 15.56
CA LYS A 197 -7.07 -18.11 15.14
C LYS A 197 -6.19 -16.97 14.66
N VAL A 198 -4.99 -16.87 15.19
CA VAL A 198 -4.06 -15.79 14.87
C VAL A 198 -2.69 -16.32 14.53
N PHE A 199 -1.96 -15.61 13.68
CA PHE A 199 -0.54 -15.81 13.46
C PHE A 199 0.21 -14.61 14.05
N ASP A 200 1.12 -14.88 14.99
CA ASP A 200 1.99 -13.86 15.56
C ASP A 200 3.17 -13.64 14.62
N CYS A 201 3.23 -12.45 14.01
CA CYS A 201 4.24 -12.09 13.02
C CYS A 201 5.65 -11.98 13.60
N ASN A 202 5.80 -11.83 14.92
CA ASN A 202 7.10 -11.72 15.58
C ASN A 202 7.65 -13.10 15.93
N THR A 203 6.82 -13.94 16.55
CA THR A 203 7.24 -15.29 16.97
C THR A 203 7.10 -16.32 15.86
N LYS A 204 6.38 -15.99 14.79
CA LYS A 204 6.10 -16.84 13.63
C LYS A 204 5.35 -18.13 13.99
N THR A 205 4.33 -17.99 14.83
CA THR A 205 3.56 -19.11 15.36
C THR A 205 2.07 -18.89 15.22
N ILE A 206 1.33 -19.95 14.92
CA ILE A 206 -0.13 -19.97 15.01
C ILE A 206 -0.53 -20.13 16.47
N GLY A 207 -1.51 -19.35 16.91
CA GLY A 207 -2.12 -19.44 18.22
C GLY A 207 -3.63 -19.19 18.16
N ILE A 208 -4.26 -19.27 19.33
CA ILE A 208 -5.65 -18.86 19.52
C ILE A 208 -5.64 -17.67 20.48
N ALA A 209 -6.20 -16.55 20.04
CA ALA A 209 -6.50 -15.45 20.94
C ALA A 209 -7.88 -15.67 21.55
N GLU A 210 -7.99 -15.52 22.87
CA GLU A 210 -9.25 -15.74 23.59
C GLU A 210 -10.27 -14.63 23.30
N ALA A 211 -11.56 -14.94 23.41
CA ALA A 211 -12.61 -13.94 23.31
C ALA A 211 -12.38 -12.78 24.30
N GLY A 212 -12.50 -11.55 23.83
CA GLY A 212 -12.23 -10.32 24.58
C GLY A 212 -10.78 -9.82 24.52
N SER A 213 -9.88 -10.55 23.86
CA SER A 213 -8.48 -10.11 23.65
C SER A 213 -8.40 -8.88 22.77
N ASN A 214 -7.48 -7.97 23.10
CA ASN A 214 -7.10 -6.85 22.24
C ASN A 214 -5.73 -7.14 21.60
N LEU A 215 -5.66 -7.15 20.27
CA LEU A 215 -4.48 -7.51 19.50
C LEU A 215 -4.00 -6.33 18.68
N ASP A 216 -2.71 -6.00 18.76
CA ASP A 216 -2.09 -4.97 17.93
C ASP A 216 -2.05 -5.42 16.47
N ALA A 217 -2.73 -4.70 15.57
CA ALA A 217 -2.89 -5.09 14.17
C ALA A 217 -1.57 -5.11 13.41
N ARG A 218 -0.52 -4.45 13.91
CA ARG A 218 0.83 -4.49 13.33
C ARG A 218 1.55 -5.81 13.58
N LYS A 219 1.10 -6.59 14.56
CA LYS A 219 1.81 -7.78 15.08
C LYS A 219 1.07 -9.09 14.85
N TYR A 220 -0.25 -9.04 14.70
CA TYR A 220 -1.09 -10.21 14.57
C TYR A 220 -1.81 -10.21 13.24
N LEU A 221 -1.74 -11.35 12.54
CA LEU A 221 -2.60 -11.66 11.41
C LEU A 221 -3.77 -12.51 11.90
N ILE A 222 -5.00 -12.14 11.54
CA ILE A 222 -6.20 -12.94 11.83
C ILE A 222 -6.36 -13.99 10.72
N LEU A 223 -6.48 -15.26 11.11
CA LEU A 223 -6.53 -16.43 10.23
C LEU A 223 -7.82 -17.27 10.39
N ALA A 224 -8.72 -16.88 11.30
CA ALA A 224 -10.10 -17.35 11.37
C ALA A 224 -10.81 -16.69 12.56
N GLY A 225 -12.13 -16.56 12.43
CA GLY A 225 -13.04 -16.08 13.48
C GLY A 225 -13.29 -14.58 13.44
N ASP A 226 -14.27 -14.14 14.23
CA ASP A 226 -14.78 -12.77 14.15
C ASP A 226 -14.05 -11.77 15.06
N VAL A 227 -13.65 -10.64 14.47
CA VAL A 227 -13.03 -9.50 15.19
C VAL A 227 -13.75 -8.19 14.88
N ASP A 228 -13.78 -7.28 15.85
CA ASP A 228 -14.07 -5.86 15.63
C ASP A 228 -12.75 -5.05 15.58
N VAL A 229 -12.78 -3.85 15.00
CA VAL A 229 -11.58 -3.01 14.81
C VAL A 229 -11.78 -1.65 15.46
N GLY A 230 -10.74 -1.13 16.10
CA GLY A 230 -10.75 0.22 16.66
C GLY A 230 -9.37 0.88 16.65
N ILE A 231 -9.33 2.12 17.13
CA ILE A 231 -8.09 2.86 17.40
C ILE A 231 -7.81 2.79 18.90
N ALA A 232 -6.67 2.23 19.25
CA ALA A 232 -6.17 2.21 20.61
C ALA A 232 -5.40 3.50 20.88
N VAL A 233 -5.54 4.02 22.09
CA VAL A 233 -4.85 5.21 22.57
C VAL A 233 -3.89 4.81 23.67
N ARG A 234 -2.61 5.11 23.49
CA ARG A 234 -1.63 4.99 24.57
C ARG A 234 -1.46 6.35 25.23
N GLU A 235 -1.89 6.45 26.48
CA GLU A 235 -1.81 7.66 27.28
C GLU A 235 -0.35 8.06 27.55
N GLY A 236 0.00 9.33 27.32
CA GLY A 236 1.37 9.81 27.49
C GLY A 236 1.84 9.83 28.94
N ALA A 237 0.95 10.14 29.88
CA ALA A 237 1.30 10.27 31.30
C ALA A 237 1.43 8.92 32.03
N SER A 238 0.53 7.97 31.75
CA SER A 238 0.47 6.67 32.43
C SER A 238 1.10 5.53 31.63
N GLY A 239 1.23 5.69 30.30
CA GLY A 239 1.59 4.61 29.37
C GLY A 239 0.52 3.53 29.23
N SER A 240 -0.67 3.71 29.80
CA SER A 240 -1.78 2.77 29.71
C SER A 240 -2.45 2.83 28.34
N ASN A 241 -2.86 1.68 27.83
CA ASN A 241 -3.63 1.60 26.59
C ASN A 241 -5.12 1.62 26.90
N ASP A 242 -5.84 2.51 26.24
CA ASP A 242 -7.29 2.51 26.14
C ASP A 242 -7.73 1.87 24.83
N TYR A 243 -8.55 0.83 24.92
CA TYR A 243 -9.03 0.04 23.79
C TYR A 243 -10.52 0.26 23.64
N ASP A 244 -10.90 1.11 22.68
CA ASP A 244 -12.28 1.54 22.53
C ASP A 244 -12.74 1.47 21.06
N LEU A 245 -13.59 0.51 20.76
CA LEU A 245 -14.11 0.26 19.41
C LEU A 245 -14.93 1.44 18.85
N HIS A 246 -15.43 2.32 19.72
CA HIS A 246 -16.32 3.41 19.30
C HIS A 246 -15.57 4.72 19.07
N LYS A 247 -14.26 4.77 19.35
CA LYS A 247 -13.43 5.96 19.12
C LYS A 247 -12.94 5.98 17.67
N HIS A 248 -13.81 6.42 16.76
CA HIS A 248 -13.56 6.48 15.31
C HIS A 248 -13.85 7.86 14.70
N ILE A 249 -14.17 8.86 15.52
CA ILE A 249 -14.48 10.22 15.08
C ILE A 249 -13.32 11.14 15.47
N ILE A 250 -12.72 11.80 14.49
CA ILE A 250 -11.68 12.80 14.67
C ILE A 250 -12.32 14.18 14.55
N VAL A 251 -12.07 15.05 15.54
CA VAL A 251 -12.66 16.40 15.58
C VAL A 251 -11.56 17.44 15.74
N PHE A 252 -11.51 18.39 14.80
CA PHE A 252 -10.72 19.61 14.93
C PHE A 252 -11.62 20.67 15.58
N ARG A 253 -11.25 21.15 16.77
CA ARG A 253 -12.10 22.01 17.59
C ARG A 253 -11.37 23.28 18.01
N ASP A 254 -12.04 24.41 17.88
CA ASP A 254 -11.69 25.63 18.61
C ASP A 254 -12.26 25.53 20.03
N THR A 255 -11.38 25.45 21.02
CA THR A 255 -11.75 25.32 22.44
C THR A 255 -12.16 26.65 23.08
N ALA A 256 -11.75 27.79 22.51
CA ALA A 256 -12.14 29.11 22.99
C ALA A 256 -13.60 29.41 22.66
N ASP A 257 -14.01 29.16 21.41
CA ASP A 257 -15.37 29.40 20.93
C ASP A 257 -16.27 28.15 20.99
N ALA A 258 -15.74 27.03 21.51
CA ALA A 258 -16.43 25.76 21.65
C ALA A 258 -17.02 25.22 20.32
N GLN A 259 -16.40 25.59 19.20
CA GLN A 259 -16.85 25.27 17.85
C GLN A 259 -16.05 24.13 17.24
N ASN A 260 -16.74 23.18 16.61
CA ASN A 260 -16.09 22.18 15.78
C ASN A 260 -15.77 22.80 14.40
N ILE A 261 -14.50 22.87 14.05
CA ILE A 261 -14.02 23.36 12.75
C ILE A 261 -14.25 22.27 11.69
N ALA A 262 -13.91 21.03 12.01
CA ALA A 262 -14.12 19.88 11.14
C ALA A 262 -14.40 18.60 11.95
N VAL A 263 -15.18 17.69 11.37
CA VAL A 263 -15.51 16.38 11.94
C VAL A 263 -15.28 15.32 10.87
N ILE A 264 -14.35 14.41 11.13
CA ILE A 264 -13.96 13.35 10.22
C ILE A 264 -14.33 12.02 10.88
N ASP A 265 -15.40 11.42 10.37
CA ASP A 265 -15.90 10.13 10.85
C ASP A 265 -15.33 8.99 10.01
N LEU A 266 -14.49 8.13 10.61
CA LEU A 266 -13.91 6.93 9.99
C LEU A 266 -14.90 5.76 9.88
N LYS A 267 -16.09 5.92 10.47
CA LYS A 267 -17.12 4.90 10.68
C LYS A 267 -16.69 3.78 11.63
N TYR A 268 -17.69 3.07 12.14
CA TYR A 268 -17.48 1.92 13.02
C TYR A 268 -16.59 0.89 12.31
N ASN A 269 -15.77 0.14 13.05
CA ASN A 269 -14.79 -0.81 12.50
C ASN A 269 -13.80 -0.20 11.48
N LEU A 270 -13.66 1.12 11.46
CA LEU A 270 -12.82 1.85 10.50
C LEU A 270 -13.15 1.49 9.05
N GLU A 271 -14.44 1.37 8.72
CA GLU A 271 -14.93 0.99 7.38
C GLU A 271 -14.32 1.87 6.27
N LYS A 272 -14.09 3.17 6.53
CA LYS A 272 -13.43 4.05 5.54
C LYS A 272 -12.02 3.62 5.17
N TRP A 273 -11.34 2.83 5.98
CA TRP A 273 -10.00 2.34 5.67
C TRP A 273 -10.00 0.91 5.14
N HIS A 274 -11.14 0.22 5.11
CA HIS A 274 -11.24 -1.17 4.64
C HIS A 274 -10.40 -2.18 5.46
N VAL A 275 -10.19 -1.91 6.75
CA VAL A 275 -9.35 -2.75 7.63
C VAL A 275 -9.87 -4.19 7.69
N LEU A 276 -11.16 -4.36 8.02
CA LEU A 276 -11.76 -5.70 8.11
C LEU A 276 -11.82 -6.40 6.75
N ASP A 277 -12.03 -5.65 5.67
CA ASP A 277 -12.11 -6.23 4.32
C ASP A 277 -10.76 -6.84 3.91
N ILE A 278 -9.65 -6.11 4.15
CA ILE A 278 -8.29 -6.60 3.87
C ILE A 278 -7.98 -7.85 4.68
N VAL A 279 -8.29 -7.83 5.98
CA VAL A 279 -8.07 -8.97 6.88
C VAL A 279 -8.86 -10.19 6.41
N SER A 280 -10.13 -10.01 6.04
CA SER A 280 -11.00 -11.07 5.54
C SER A 280 -10.46 -11.66 4.21
N TYR A 281 -9.89 -10.82 3.34
CA TYR A 281 -9.22 -11.28 2.14
C TYR A 281 -7.96 -12.10 2.44
N MET A 282 -7.09 -11.64 3.34
CA MET A 282 -5.89 -12.38 3.72
C MET A 282 -6.24 -13.75 4.32
N ASP A 283 -7.20 -13.79 5.22
CA ASP A 283 -7.74 -15.01 5.83
C ASP A 283 -8.23 -16.00 4.76
N SER A 284 -9.13 -15.54 3.89
CA SER A 284 -9.67 -16.35 2.78
C SER A 284 -8.58 -16.93 1.88
N ILE A 285 -7.50 -16.19 1.63
CA ILE A 285 -6.40 -16.65 0.78
C ILE A 285 -5.53 -17.65 1.50
N TYR A 286 -5.23 -17.39 2.77
CA TYR A 286 -4.49 -18.31 3.61
C TYR A 286 -5.20 -19.67 3.68
N ASP A 287 -6.51 -19.68 3.97
CA ASP A 287 -7.33 -20.88 4.03
C ASP A 287 -7.41 -21.62 2.69
N THR A 288 -7.57 -20.86 1.60
CA THR A 288 -7.56 -21.42 0.25
C THR A 288 -6.22 -22.09 -0.05
N ALA A 289 -5.10 -21.39 0.18
CA ALA A 289 -3.76 -21.93 -0.07
C ALA A 289 -3.49 -23.18 0.78
N TRP A 290 -3.93 -23.20 2.03
CA TRP A 290 -3.84 -24.38 2.88
C TRP A 290 -4.67 -25.56 2.35
N ALA A 291 -5.91 -25.31 1.91
CA ALA A 291 -6.74 -26.34 1.31
C ALA A 291 -6.11 -26.95 0.05
N TYR A 292 -5.54 -26.12 -0.83
CA TYR A 292 -4.81 -26.58 -2.02
C TYR A 292 -3.60 -27.44 -1.64
N ALA A 293 -2.79 -26.99 -0.68
CA ALA A 293 -1.64 -27.74 -0.19
C ALA A 293 -2.03 -29.11 0.36
N LYS A 294 -3.12 -29.21 1.13
CA LYS A 294 -3.64 -30.49 1.64
C LYS A 294 -4.06 -31.43 0.52
N VAL A 295 -4.85 -30.95 -0.44
CA VAL A 295 -5.30 -31.78 -1.58
C VAL A 295 -4.11 -32.27 -2.41
N TYR A 296 -3.13 -31.41 -2.64
CA TYR A 296 -1.93 -31.76 -3.38
C TYR A 296 -1.04 -32.78 -2.63
N HIS A 297 -0.90 -32.64 -1.31
CA HIS A 297 -0.24 -33.63 -0.45
C HIS A 297 -0.92 -35.00 -0.52
N GLN A 298 -2.26 -35.02 -0.37
CA GLN A 298 -3.07 -36.24 -0.49
C GLN A 298 -2.91 -36.89 -1.86
N MET A 299 -2.93 -36.09 -2.94
CA MET A 299 -2.73 -36.59 -4.30
C MET A 299 -1.35 -37.26 -4.46
N LEU A 300 -0.28 -36.60 -4.03
CA LEU A 300 1.08 -37.13 -4.16
C LEU A 300 1.29 -38.40 -3.32
N ARG A 301 0.73 -38.45 -2.10
CA ARG A 301 0.77 -39.66 -1.29
C ARG A 301 -0.09 -40.78 -1.86
N GLY A 302 -1.24 -40.46 -2.45
CA GLY A 302 -2.09 -41.40 -3.19
C GLY A 302 -1.39 -42.01 -4.42
N LEU A 303 -0.46 -41.26 -5.03
CA LEU A 303 0.43 -41.76 -6.09
C LEU A 303 1.62 -42.59 -5.56
N GLY A 304 1.76 -42.72 -4.24
CA GLY A 304 2.81 -43.51 -3.58
C GLY A 304 4.07 -42.73 -3.23
N TYR A 305 4.09 -41.40 -3.39
CA TYR A 305 5.24 -40.58 -3.01
C TYR A 305 5.26 -40.31 -1.50
N THR A 306 6.43 -40.46 -0.90
CA THR A 306 6.66 -40.25 0.55
C THR A 306 7.79 -39.27 0.82
N LYS A 307 8.51 -38.84 -0.22
CA LYS A 307 9.57 -37.84 -0.16
C LYS A 307 9.56 -36.97 -1.41
N LYS A 308 10.03 -35.73 -1.27
CA LYS A 308 10.10 -34.76 -2.36
C LYS A 308 10.90 -35.24 -3.56
N GLU A 309 12.01 -35.94 -3.34
CA GLU A 309 12.90 -36.42 -4.41
C GLU A 309 12.27 -37.52 -5.27
N GLN A 310 11.18 -38.14 -4.80
CA GLN A 310 10.44 -39.14 -5.54
C GLN A 310 9.42 -38.51 -6.51
N VAL A 311 9.05 -37.25 -6.28
CA VAL A 311 8.07 -36.54 -7.09
C VAL A 311 8.73 -36.12 -8.41
N PRO A 312 8.22 -36.55 -9.56
CA PRO A 312 8.73 -36.12 -10.85
C PRO A 312 8.70 -34.59 -10.97
N ASP A 313 9.71 -34.00 -11.62
CA ASP A 313 9.76 -32.55 -11.90
C ASP A 313 8.49 -32.02 -12.57
N ALA A 314 7.87 -32.90 -13.37
CA ALA A 314 6.60 -32.68 -14.05
C ALA A 314 5.39 -32.52 -13.11
N LEU A 315 5.52 -32.80 -11.82
CA LEU A 315 4.47 -32.63 -10.82
C LEU A 315 4.84 -31.56 -9.80
N LEU A 316 6.11 -31.15 -9.68
CA LEU A 316 6.55 -30.11 -8.74
C LEU A 316 5.83 -28.78 -9.05
N ALA A 317 4.98 -28.33 -8.12
CA ALA A 317 4.48 -26.97 -8.12
C ALA A 317 5.67 -26.04 -7.87
N VAL A 318 6.05 -25.19 -8.84
CA VAL A 318 7.11 -24.19 -8.64
C VAL A 318 6.43 -22.84 -8.52
N PRO A 319 6.62 -22.10 -7.41
CA PRO A 319 6.08 -20.76 -7.32
C PRO A 319 6.78 -19.88 -8.37
N PRO A 320 6.07 -18.92 -8.97
CA PRO A 320 6.66 -17.93 -9.85
C PRO A 320 7.65 -17.04 -9.14
N ASP A 321 8.72 -16.74 -9.86
CA ASP A 321 9.70 -15.72 -9.52
C ASP A 321 9.48 -14.56 -10.49
N VAL A 322 9.09 -13.39 -9.97
CA VAL A 322 8.90 -12.18 -10.79
C VAL A 322 9.58 -11.03 -10.08
N VAL A 323 10.58 -10.45 -10.75
CA VAL A 323 11.26 -9.25 -10.27
C VAL A 323 10.44 -8.03 -10.69
N PHE A 324 9.90 -7.33 -9.71
CA PHE A 324 9.23 -6.06 -9.93
C PHE A 324 10.26 -4.93 -10.02
N PRO A 325 10.05 -3.93 -10.88
CA PRO A 325 10.87 -2.72 -10.86
C PRO A 325 10.59 -1.96 -9.56
N THR A 326 11.53 -1.14 -9.09
CA THR A 326 11.30 -0.28 -7.91
C THR A 326 10.53 0.98 -8.30
N PRO A 327 9.74 1.59 -7.39
CA PRO A 327 9.00 2.81 -7.71
C PRO A 327 9.92 3.95 -8.16
N TRP A 328 11.04 4.13 -7.46
CA TRP A 328 12.07 5.12 -7.80
C TRP A 328 12.65 4.91 -9.21
N TYR A 329 12.87 3.66 -9.62
CA TYR A 329 13.33 3.37 -10.98
C TYR A 329 12.28 3.80 -12.02
N LEU A 330 10.98 3.60 -11.74
CA LEU A 330 9.89 4.03 -12.61
C LEU A 330 9.78 5.56 -12.69
N GLU A 331 9.97 6.26 -11.58
CA GLU A 331 9.94 7.72 -11.52
C GLU A 331 11.14 8.34 -12.23
N GLU A 332 12.37 7.89 -11.95
CA GLU A 332 13.57 8.50 -12.52
C GLU A 332 13.80 8.11 -13.98
N THR A 333 13.58 6.84 -14.32
CA THR A 333 13.91 6.31 -15.66
C THR A 333 12.78 6.53 -16.65
N TYR A 334 11.52 6.43 -16.20
CA TYR A 334 10.35 6.55 -17.08
C TYR A 334 9.53 7.83 -16.85
N HIS A 335 9.97 8.70 -15.94
CA HIS A 335 9.36 9.99 -15.63
C HIS A 335 7.88 9.87 -15.26
N MET A 336 7.51 8.78 -14.60
CA MET A 336 6.15 8.52 -14.19
C MET A 336 5.77 9.38 -13.00
N THR A 337 4.54 9.88 -13.03
CA THR A 337 3.90 10.43 -11.83
C THR A 337 3.57 9.28 -10.86
N PRO A 338 3.46 9.56 -9.56
CA PRO A 338 3.14 8.54 -8.55
C PRO A 338 1.85 7.76 -8.85
N GLU A 339 0.84 8.40 -9.44
CA GLU A 339 -0.41 7.73 -9.83
C GLU A 339 -0.22 6.80 -11.03
N GLU A 340 0.71 7.13 -11.93
CA GLU A 340 1.10 6.26 -13.04
C GLU A 340 1.93 5.08 -12.55
N VAL A 341 2.78 5.27 -11.56
CA VAL A 341 3.50 4.18 -10.87
C VAL A 341 2.52 3.22 -10.18
N MET A 342 1.50 3.75 -9.50
CA MET A 342 0.44 2.95 -8.89
C MET A 342 -0.34 2.15 -9.95
N ALA A 343 -0.73 2.81 -11.05
CA ALA A 343 -1.40 2.15 -12.16
C ALA A 343 -0.52 1.09 -12.84
N TYR A 344 0.78 1.32 -12.93
CA TYR A 344 1.78 0.37 -13.43
C TYR A 344 1.79 -0.91 -12.60
N TYR A 345 1.93 -0.81 -11.28
CA TYR A 345 1.92 -1.99 -10.41
C TYR A 345 0.57 -2.73 -10.48
N ALA A 346 -0.55 -2.00 -10.47
CA ALA A 346 -1.87 -2.60 -10.62
C ALA A 346 -2.02 -3.37 -11.96
N GLY A 347 -1.48 -2.81 -13.04
CA GLY A 347 -1.47 -3.43 -14.37
C GLY A 347 -0.59 -4.66 -14.43
N LEU A 348 0.63 -4.57 -13.92
CA LEU A 348 1.61 -5.65 -13.88
C LEU A 348 1.05 -6.85 -13.13
N LEU A 349 0.47 -6.60 -11.95
CA LEU A 349 -0.17 -7.63 -11.14
C LEU A 349 -1.37 -8.27 -11.84
N ASN A 350 -2.18 -7.50 -12.55
CA ASN A 350 -3.30 -8.03 -13.32
C ASN A 350 -2.84 -8.91 -14.47
N SER A 351 -1.79 -8.51 -15.18
CA SER A 351 -1.23 -9.29 -16.28
C SER A 351 -0.53 -10.56 -15.80
N ILE A 352 0.13 -10.50 -14.64
CA ILE A 352 0.68 -11.68 -13.95
C ILE A 352 -0.43 -12.65 -13.54
N SER A 353 -1.52 -12.16 -12.94
CA SER A 353 -2.67 -12.98 -12.57
C SER A 353 -3.33 -13.64 -13.77
N LYS A 354 -3.54 -12.88 -14.86
CA LYS A 354 -4.02 -13.43 -16.13
C LYS A 354 -3.09 -14.53 -16.66
N TRP A 355 -1.79 -14.26 -16.64
CA TRP A 355 -0.78 -15.24 -17.05
C TRP A 355 -0.90 -16.54 -16.23
N PHE A 356 -1.12 -16.47 -14.92
CA PHE A 356 -1.33 -17.66 -14.09
C PHE A 356 -2.60 -18.45 -14.43
N ASN A 357 -3.68 -17.74 -14.75
CA ASN A 357 -4.95 -18.38 -15.11
C ASN A 357 -4.90 -19.03 -16.49
N GLU A 358 -4.12 -18.47 -17.41
CA GLU A 358 -4.11 -18.89 -18.83
C GLU A 358 -2.89 -19.75 -19.20
N SER A 359 -1.81 -19.73 -18.41
CA SER A 359 -0.55 -20.39 -18.73
C SER A 359 -0.32 -21.67 -17.92
N ASN A 360 0.44 -22.59 -18.50
CA ASN A 360 0.86 -23.80 -17.81
C ASN A 360 1.90 -23.47 -16.72
N TYR A 361 1.78 -24.05 -15.52
CA TYR A 361 2.74 -23.86 -14.43
C TYR A 361 4.20 -24.20 -14.82
N ARG A 362 4.42 -24.97 -15.89
CA ARG A 362 5.77 -25.28 -16.39
C ARG A 362 6.48 -24.10 -17.05
N VAL A 363 5.75 -23.08 -17.48
CA VAL A 363 6.32 -21.89 -18.13
C VAL A 363 6.62 -20.77 -17.12
N VAL A 364 6.33 -21.01 -15.84
CA VAL A 364 6.49 -20.08 -14.72
C VAL A 364 7.92 -19.56 -14.57
N LYS A 365 8.89 -20.42 -14.89
CA LYS A 365 10.33 -20.11 -14.83
C LYS A 365 10.78 -19.06 -15.86
N TYR A 366 9.90 -18.72 -16.81
CA TYR A 366 10.13 -17.71 -17.84
C TYR A 366 9.29 -16.45 -17.60
N LEU A 367 8.57 -16.35 -16.48
CA LEU A 367 7.79 -15.17 -16.16
C LEU A 367 8.73 -14.04 -15.72
N ASP A 368 8.68 -12.93 -16.43
CA ASP A 368 9.41 -11.69 -16.14
C ASP A 368 8.42 -10.55 -16.36
N GLN A 369 8.59 -9.41 -15.68
CA GLN A 369 7.86 -8.17 -15.99
C GLN A 369 7.94 -7.80 -17.48
N GLN A 370 9.03 -8.17 -18.16
CA GLN A 370 9.21 -7.94 -19.60
C GLN A 370 8.31 -8.82 -20.49
N ASN A 371 7.83 -9.95 -19.96
CA ASN A 371 7.08 -10.96 -20.70
C ASN A 371 5.56 -10.84 -20.51
N VAL A 372 5.09 -9.90 -19.69
CA VAL A 372 3.67 -9.57 -19.56
C VAL A 372 3.31 -8.35 -20.40
N THR A 373 2.06 -8.27 -20.85
CA THR A 373 1.55 -7.14 -21.62
C THR A 373 0.48 -6.38 -20.84
N MET A 374 0.55 -5.06 -20.86
CA MET A 374 -0.45 -4.17 -20.26
C MET A 374 -0.44 -2.81 -20.98
N PRO A 375 -1.51 -2.00 -20.86
CA PRO A 375 -1.48 -0.60 -21.30
C PRO A 375 -0.34 0.21 -20.70
N ASP A 376 0.14 1.23 -21.43
CA ASP A 376 1.11 2.19 -20.88
C ASP A 376 0.38 3.13 -19.91
N PRO A 377 0.70 3.12 -18.60
CA PRO A 377 -0.04 3.91 -17.63
C PRO A 377 0.18 5.41 -17.79
N ARG A 378 1.20 5.85 -18.56
CA ARG A 378 1.41 7.26 -18.93
C ARG A 378 0.45 7.73 -20.02
N GLU A 379 -0.30 6.82 -20.64
CA GLU A 379 -1.37 7.14 -21.57
C GLU A 379 -2.72 7.01 -20.87
N TRP A 380 -3.44 8.12 -20.70
CA TRP A 380 -4.69 8.12 -19.94
C TRP A 380 -5.70 9.15 -20.44
N LEU A 381 -6.95 8.98 -20.05
CA LEU A 381 -8.07 9.80 -20.49
C LEU A 381 -8.40 10.89 -19.46
N LYS A 382 -8.70 12.10 -19.93
CA LYS A 382 -8.93 13.29 -19.09
C LYS A 382 -10.35 13.83 -19.24
N ASN A 383 -10.94 14.23 -18.11
CA ASN A 383 -12.30 14.74 -17.98
C ASN A 383 -13.30 13.84 -18.72
N VAL A 384 -13.46 12.62 -18.21
CA VAL A 384 -14.19 11.55 -18.87
C VAL A 384 -15.59 11.43 -18.32
N THR A 385 -16.57 11.40 -19.22
CA THR A 385 -17.95 11.03 -18.89
C THR A 385 -18.16 9.56 -19.21
N ILE A 386 -18.54 8.77 -18.21
CA ILE A 386 -18.87 7.36 -18.36
C ILE A 386 -20.40 7.21 -18.34
N ARG A 387 -20.95 6.51 -19.33
CA ARG A 387 -22.38 6.26 -19.46
C ARG A 387 -22.67 4.76 -19.54
N PHE A 388 -23.82 4.39 -19.00
CA PHE A 388 -24.40 3.07 -19.21
C PHE A 388 -24.74 2.85 -20.69
N PRO A 389 -24.92 1.58 -21.13
CA PRO A 389 -25.31 1.27 -22.52
C PRO A 389 -26.61 1.96 -22.97
N ASN A 390 -27.49 2.33 -22.04
CA ASN A 390 -28.74 3.05 -22.31
C ASN A 390 -28.57 4.59 -22.45
N GLY A 391 -27.34 5.12 -22.37
CA GLY A 391 -27.03 6.55 -22.51
C GLY A 391 -27.11 7.37 -21.23
N THR A 392 -27.61 6.79 -20.13
CA THR A 392 -27.63 7.48 -18.83
C THR A 392 -26.22 7.61 -18.27
N ILE A 393 -25.94 8.74 -17.61
CA ILE A 393 -24.62 8.99 -17.01
C ILE A 393 -24.45 8.05 -15.83
N TYR A 394 -23.38 7.27 -15.87
CA TYR A 394 -22.95 6.44 -14.75
C TYR A 394 -22.10 7.26 -13.79
N GLN A 395 -21.03 7.89 -14.30
CA GLN A 395 -20.07 8.61 -13.47
C GLN A 395 -19.30 9.65 -14.29
N TYR A 396 -18.95 10.75 -13.64
CA TYR A 396 -17.95 11.70 -14.14
C TYR A 396 -16.62 11.44 -13.43
N VAL A 397 -15.51 11.43 -14.19
CA VAL A 397 -14.16 11.22 -13.66
C VAL A 397 -13.19 12.26 -14.26
N ILE A 398 -12.27 12.79 -13.45
CA ILE A 398 -11.28 13.77 -13.87
C ILE A 398 -10.15 13.09 -14.67
N LYS A 399 -9.74 11.91 -14.23
CA LYS A 399 -8.65 11.13 -14.82
C LYS A 399 -9.05 9.66 -14.87
N LEU A 400 -8.76 8.97 -15.97
CA LEU A 400 -8.98 7.53 -16.12
C LEU A 400 -7.73 6.92 -16.75
N ILE A 401 -6.99 6.14 -15.97
CA ILE A 401 -5.82 5.38 -16.41
C ILE A 401 -6.26 3.93 -16.69
N PRO A 402 -6.23 3.45 -17.94
CA PRO A 402 -6.52 2.06 -18.24
C PRO A 402 -5.45 1.14 -17.63
N ILE A 403 -5.89 0.14 -16.86
CA ILE A 403 -5.01 -0.85 -16.23
C ILE A 403 -4.94 -2.12 -17.08
N TRP A 404 -6.06 -2.51 -17.69
CA TRP A 404 -6.12 -3.64 -18.60
C TRP A 404 -7.28 -3.53 -19.58
N TYR A 405 -7.06 -4.06 -20.78
CA TYR A 405 -8.07 -4.17 -21.82
C TYR A 405 -7.71 -5.35 -22.74
N PRO A 406 -8.59 -6.34 -22.96
CA PRO A 406 -8.24 -7.59 -23.65
C PRO A 406 -8.27 -7.48 -25.18
N GLY A 407 -8.29 -6.27 -25.73
CA GLY A 407 -8.26 -5.99 -27.17
C GLY A 407 -7.63 -4.64 -27.46
N ASN A 408 -8.02 -4.04 -28.59
CA ASN A 408 -7.61 -2.67 -28.95
C ASN A 408 -8.86 -1.78 -29.00
N GLN A 409 -8.77 -0.56 -28.48
CA GLN A 409 -9.88 0.40 -28.50
C GLN A 409 -9.35 1.76 -28.94
N THR A 410 -9.94 2.32 -29.98
CA THR A 410 -9.71 3.72 -30.32
C THR A 410 -10.70 4.59 -29.59
N PHE A 411 -10.19 5.60 -28.90
CA PHE A 411 -10.95 6.67 -28.27
C PHE A 411 -10.87 7.91 -29.16
N TYR A 412 -12.03 8.46 -29.47
CA TYR A 412 -12.22 9.73 -30.15
C TYR A 412 -12.62 10.77 -29.09
N PRO A 413 -11.72 11.71 -28.72
CA PRO A 413 -12.04 12.74 -27.75
C PRO A 413 -13.24 13.60 -28.15
N GLY A 414 -14.10 13.93 -27.18
CA GLY A 414 -15.35 14.66 -27.37
C GLY A 414 -16.51 13.83 -27.92
N GLN A 415 -16.33 12.53 -28.12
CA GLN A 415 -17.36 11.62 -28.65
C GLN A 415 -17.59 10.43 -27.71
N ASP A 416 -18.79 9.86 -27.75
CA ASP A 416 -19.11 8.65 -26.99
C ASP A 416 -18.46 7.43 -27.69
N ASN A 417 -17.51 6.80 -27.00
CA ASN A 417 -16.81 5.61 -27.48
C ASN A 417 -17.39 4.38 -26.79
N VAL A 418 -18.07 3.51 -27.54
CA VAL A 418 -18.62 2.27 -27.02
C VAL A 418 -17.49 1.25 -26.81
N LEU A 419 -17.29 0.82 -25.57
CA LEU A 419 -16.34 -0.23 -25.22
C LEU A 419 -16.73 -1.56 -25.87
N GLN A 420 -15.82 -2.11 -26.67
CA GLN A 420 -16.03 -3.43 -27.29
C GLN A 420 -15.78 -4.58 -26.30
N ASN A 421 -14.82 -4.41 -25.38
CA ASN A 421 -14.46 -5.38 -24.36
C ASN A 421 -14.58 -4.77 -22.95
N PRO A 422 -14.62 -5.58 -21.88
CA PRO A 422 -14.50 -5.03 -20.54
C PRO A 422 -13.13 -4.38 -20.32
N MET A 423 -13.09 -3.35 -19.50
CA MET A 423 -11.90 -2.58 -19.14
C MET A 423 -11.78 -2.47 -17.62
N GLY A 424 -10.58 -2.68 -17.08
CA GLY A 424 -10.25 -2.20 -15.75
C GLY A 424 -9.50 -0.90 -15.83
N ALA A 425 -9.88 0.07 -15.01
CA ALA A 425 -9.24 1.37 -14.98
C ALA A 425 -9.13 1.93 -13.55
N LEU A 426 -8.08 2.70 -13.31
CA LEU A 426 -7.97 3.55 -12.14
C LEU A 426 -8.59 4.90 -12.51
N VAL A 427 -9.61 5.33 -11.77
CA VAL A 427 -10.28 6.61 -12.02
C VAL A 427 -10.13 7.56 -10.85
N GLN A 428 -9.89 8.83 -11.16
CA GLN A 428 -9.95 9.92 -10.19
C GLN A 428 -11.33 10.58 -10.29
N LEU A 429 -12.08 10.55 -9.20
CA LEU A 429 -13.38 11.18 -9.08
C LEU A 429 -13.25 12.70 -8.90
N PRO A 430 -14.33 13.49 -9.12
CA PRO A 430 -14.29 14.95 -8.96
C PRO A 430 -13.90 15.45 -7.57
N ASN A 431 -14.13 14.63 -6.53
CA ASN A 431 -13.70 14.86 -5.15
C ASN A 431 -12.21 14.56 -4.91
N GLY A 432 -11.47 14.09 -5.93
CA GLY A 432 -10.05 13.72 -5.85
C GLY A 432 -9.80 12.26 -5.48
N GLU A 433 -10.83 11.48 -5.12
CA GLU A 433 -10.72 10.08 -4.73
C GLU A 433 -10.32 9.19 -5.92
N TRP A 434 -9.36 8.29 -5.71
CA TRP A 434 -8.99 7.29 -6.70
C TRP A 434 -9.74 5.98 -6.47
N ARG A 435 -10.31 5.40 -7.53
CA ARG A 435 -11.03 4.14 -7.44
C ARG A 435 -10.63 3.22 -8.59
N TYR A 436 -10.38 1.96 -8.27
CA TYR A 436 -10.37 0.92 -9.28
C TYR A 436 -11.80 0.59 -9.69
N ILE A 437 -12.11 0.75 -10.97
CA ILE A 437 -13.41 0.38 -11.53
C ILE A 437 -13.23 -0.66 -12.63
N GLN A 438 -14.23 -1.54 -12.74
CA GLN A 438 -14.39 -2.43 -13.88
C GLN A 438 -15.57 -1.94 -14.70
N LEU A 439 -15.30 -1.61 -15.97
CA LEU A 439 -16.28 -1.17 -16.94
C LEU A 439 -16.63 -2.35 -17.86
N PRO A 440 -17.86 -2.87 -17.83
CA PRO A 440 -18.30 -3.91 -18.75
C PRO A 440 -18.29 -3.46 -20.21
N SER A 441 -18.29 -4.43 -21.13
CA SER A 441 -18.53 -4.17 -22.55
C SER A 441 -19.90 -3.48 -22.75
N GLY A 442 -19.98 -2.60 -23.75
CA GLY A 442 -21.18 -1.81 -24.07
C GLY A 442 -21.31 -0.49 -23.31
N TYR A 443 -20.50 -0.23 -22.28
CA TYR A 443 -20.42 1.09 -21.65
C TYR A 443 -19.84 2.12 -22.63
N MET A 444 -20.27 3.37 -22.50
CA MET A 444 -19.79 4.46 -23.34
C MET A 444 -18.85 5.36 -22.55
N ILE A 445 -17.69 5.65 -23.14
CA ILE A 445 -16.66 6.51 -22.58
C ILE A 445 -16.48 7.72 -23.48
N ASN A 446 -16.68 8.91 -22.93
CA ASN A 446 -16.45 10.17 -23.62
C ASN A 446 -15.35 10.96 -22.92
N PRO A 447 -14.09 10.86 -23.38
CA PRO A 447 -12.99 11.64 -22.84
C PRO A 447 -12.95 13.01 -23.50
N ALA A 448 -12.68 14.08 -22.74
CA ALA A 448 -12.47 15.39 -23.35
C ALA A 448 -11.11 15.47 -24.06
N LEU A 449 -10.08 14.84 -23.47
CA LEU A 449 -8.71 14.80 -23.97
C LEU A 449 -8.09 13.43 -23.68
N VAL A 450 -7.04 13.09 -24.43
CA VAL A 450 -6.11 12.02 -24.08
C VAL A 450 -4.78 12.63 -23.67
N HIS A 451 -4.24 12.21 -22.55
CA HIS A 451 -2.89 12.53 -22.12
C HIS A 451 -1.91 11.48 -22.64
N THR A 452 -0.74 11.95 -23.09
CA THR A 452 0.42 11.14 -23.45
C THR A 452 1.68 11.80 -22.89
N PRO A 453 2.82 11.10 -22.80
CA PRO A 453 4.11 11.73 -22.47
C PRO A 453 4.46 12.94 -23.34
N PHE A 454 4.02 12.99 -24.61
CA PHE A 454 4.25 14.16 -25.48
C PHE A 454 3.29 15.34 -25.22
N GLY A 455 2.32 15.18 -24.32
CA GLY A 455 1.32 16.18 -23.95
C GLY A 455 -0.12 15.74 -24.18
N ASP A 456 -1.06 16.63 -23.83
CA ASP A 456 -2.50 16.43 -24.03
C ASP A 456 -2.86 16.57 -25.53
N THR A 457 -3.75 15.71 -26.02
CA THR A 457 -4.21 15.71 -27.40
C THR A 457 -5.71 15.45 -27.52
N THR A 458 -6.33 16.02 -28.55
CA THR A 458 -7.69 15.71 -29.01
C THR A 458 -7.70 14.72 -30.17
N ASN A 459 -6.53 14.28 -30.63
CA ASN A 459 -6.45 13.32 -31.73
C ASN A 459 -6.97 11.95 -31.29
N PRO A 460 -7.53 11.14 -32.22
CA PRO A 460 -7.89 9.77 -31.93
C PRO A 460 -6.67 9.01 -31.39
N TRP A 461 -6.86 8.32 -30.27
CA TRP A 461 -5.81 7.52 -29.63
C TRP A 461 -6.28 6.09 -29.49
N THR A 462 -5.41 5.15 -29.81
CA THR A 462 -5.70 3.72 -29.69
C THR A 462 -5.03 3.16 -28.46
N LEU A 463 -5.84 2.75 -27.49
CA LEU A 463 -5.41 1.95 -26.37
C LEU A 463 -4.92 0.59 -26.87
N ASN A 464 -3.63 0.33 -26.65
CA ASN A 464 -2.96 -0.92 -26.92
C ASN A 464 -2.27 -1.43 -25.64
N SER A 465 -2.00 -2.73 -25.59
CA SER A 465 -1.13 -3.31 -24.56
C SER A 465 0.28 -3.51 -25.11
N TYR A 466 1.28 -3.14 -24.31
CA TYR A 466 2.70 -3.20 -24.66
C TYR A 466 3.42 -4.18 -23.73
N PRO A 467 4.50 -4.85 -24.20
CA PRO A 467 5.40 -5.59 -23.33
C PRO A 467 5.91 -4.69 -22.20
N ALA A 468 5.92 -5.22 -20.98
CA ALA A 468 6.26 -4.49 -19.75
C ALA A 468 5.41 -3.23 -19.46
N GLY A 469 4.35 -2.96 -20.23
CA GLY A 469 3.55 -1.75 -20.07
C GLY A 469 4.20 -0.45 -20.53
N PHE A 470 5.14 -0.50 -21.47
CA PHE A 470 5.77 0.71 -22.01
C PHE A 470 5.62 0.78 -23.53
N ASN A 471 4.96 1.84 -24.01
CA ASN A 471 4.88 2.13 -25.43
C ASN A 471 6.28 2.53 -25.94
N PRO A 472 6.85 1.78 -26.92
CA PRO A 472 8.21 2.02 -27.41
C PRO A 472 8.41 3.42 -28.01
N ILE A 473 7.33 4.09 -28.44
CA ILE A 473 7.39 5.43 -29.02
C ILE A 473 7.97 6.47 -28.04
N TYR A 474 7.90 6.21 -26.73
CA TYR A 474 8.40 7.09 -25.69
C TYR A 474 9.78 6.69 -25.14
N GLN A 475 10.47 5.69 -25.71
CA GLN A 475 11.78 5.24 -25.21
C GLN A 475 12.87 6.33 -25.20
N ASN A 476 12.72 7.36 -26.04
CA ASN A 476 13.65 8.49 -26.13
C ASN A 476 13.06 9.79 -25.55
N TYR A 477 11.92 9.70 -24.85
CA TYR A 477 11.30 10.88 -24.24
C TYR A 477 12.11 11.31 -23.01
N GLN A 478 12.71 12.50 -23.08
CA GLN A 478 13.26 13.18 -21.91
C GLN A 478 12.19 14.17 -21.44
N SER A 479 11.69 13.96 -20.22
CA SER A 479 10.80 14.93 -19.59
C SER A 479 11.53 16.28 -19.45
N PRO A 480 10.89 17.44 -19.65
CA PRO A 480 11.47 18.70 -19.20
C PRO A 480 11.77 18.56 -17.70
N GLU A 481 13.02 18.84 -17.30
CA GLU A 481 13.51 18.63 -15.93
C GLU A 481 12.46 19.08 -14.90
N PRO A 482 12.01 18.18 -14.00
CA PRO A 482 11.19 18.61 -12.89
C PRO A 482 11.99 19.62 -12.05
N GLU A 483 11.35 20.71 -11.59
CA GLU A 483 11.97 21.74 -10.73
C GLU A 483 12.67 21.17 -9.46
N TYR A 484 12.39 19.92 -9.12
CA TYR A 484 13.08 19.11 -8.11
C TYR A 484 14.60 19.01 -8.31
N VAL A 485 15.10 18.99 -9.55
CA VAL A 485 16.54 18.85 -9.81
C VAL A 485 17.32 20.14 -9.51
N LYS A 486 16.67 21.31 -9.61
CA LYS A 486 17.32 22.58 -9.22
C LYS A 486 17.56 22.66 -7.73
N THR A 487 16.58 22.28 -6.91
CA THR A 487 16.72 22.35 -5.45
C THR A 487 17.69 21.31 -4.90
N MET A 488 17.72 20.08 -5.43
CA MET A 488 18.66 19.07 -4.96
C MET A 488 20.10 19.34 -5.41
N ASN A 489 20.33 19.89 -6.61
CA ASN A 489 21.66 20.31 -7.05
C ASN A 489 22.14 21.55 -6.27
N GLU A 490 21.26 22.50 -5.94
CA GLU A 490 21.56 23.65 -5.07
C GLU A 490 21.86 23.22 -3.61
N VAL A 491 21.11 22.25 -3.06
CA VAL A 491 21.36 21.67 -1.72
C VAL A 491 22.64 20.84 -1.70
N MET A 492 22.93 20.07 -2.74
CA MET A 492 24.17 19.29 -2.84
C MET A 492 25.40 20.19 -3.04
N GLN A 493 25.26 21.30 -3.77
CA GLN A 493 26.27 22.36 -3.84
C GLN A 493 26.47 23.08 -2.51
N LEU A 494 25.40 23.34 -1.74
CA LEU A 494 25.47 23.90 -0.39
C LEU A 494 26.17 22.93 0.58
N ILE A 495 25.89 21.63 0.50
CA ILE A 495 26.53 20.58 1.30
C ILE A 495 28.01 20.45 0.94
N MET A 496 28.37 20.50 -0.35
CA MET A 496 29.77 20.48 -0.79
C MET A 496 30.52 21.76 -0.38
N ALA A 497 29.85 22.92 -0.40
CA ALA A 497 30.43 24.19 0.05
C ALA A 497 30.63 24.24 1.58
N LEU A 498 29.77 23.56 2.36
CA LEU A 498 29.84 23.50 3.82
C LEU A 498 30.67 22.32 4.36
N MET A 499 31.00 21.32 3.52
CA MET A 499 31.80 20.16 3.89
C MET A 499 33.15 20.48 4.54
N PRO A 500 33.94 21.45 4.03
CA PRO A 500 35.20 21.85 4.66
C PRO A 500 34.99 22.42 6.08
N LEU A 501 33.88 23.11 6.31
CA LEU A 501 33.52 23.71 7.59
C LEU A 501 33.06 22.65 8.61
N LEU A 502 32.30 21.66 8.15
CA LEU A 502 31.87 20.50 8.94
C LEU A 502 33.07 19.61 9.33
N ILE A 503 34.05 19.44 8.44
CA ILE A 503 35.30 18.72 8.74
C ILE A 503 36.14 19.50 9.77
N LEU A 504 36.22 20.84 9.66
CA LEU A 504 36.88 21.70 10.65
C LEU A 504 36.21 21.62 12.02
N LEU A 505 34.88 21.65 12.07
CA LEU A 505 34.09 21.47 13.30
C LEU A 505 34.30 20.09 13.91
N ALA A 506 34.33 19.03 13.10
CA ALA A 506 34.61 17.67 13.56
C ALA A 506 36.05 17.53 14.12
N ILE A 507 37.04 18.17 13.48
CA ILE A 507 38.43 18.18 13.97
C ILE A 507 38.52 18.96 15.29
N ILE A 508 37.88 20.13 15.40
CA ILE A 508 37.85 20.93 16.64
C ILE A 508 37.17 20.18 17.78
N GLN A 509 36.12 19.40 17.50
CA GLN A 509 35.44 18.56 18.51
C GLN A 509 36.21 17.29 18.88
N MET A 510 37.13 16.81 18.03
CA MET A 510 37.99 15.66 18.34
C MET A 510 39.24 16.03 19.15
N ILE A 511 39.73 17.28 19.07
CA ILE A 511 40.93 17.72 19.81
C ILE A 511 40.81 17.55 21.33
N PRO A 512 39.68 17.88 22.01
CA PRO A 512 39.54 17.65 23.44
C PRO A 512 39.58 16.16 23.83
N ARG A 513 39.05 15.27 22.97
CA ARG A 513 39.02 13.82 23.20
C ARG A 513 40.37 13.14 22.98
N ILE A 514 41.24 13.70 22.14
CA ILE A 514 42.61 13.21 21.95
C ILE A 514 43.52 13.69 23.09
N VAL A 515 43.25 14.86 23.67
CA VAL A 515 44.07 15.42 24.76
C VAL A 515 43.66 14.89 26.15
N SER A 516 42.39 14.47 26.35
CA SER A 516 41.92 13.92 27.63
C SER A 516 42.23 12.43 27.85
N GLY A 517 42.74 11.71 26.84
CA GLY A 517 43.17 10.31 26.93
C GLY A 517 44.57 10.08 27.54
N ARG A 518 45.23 11.13 28.05
CA ARG A 518 46.45 11.01 28.89
C ARG A 518 46.20 11.64 30.25
N ARG A 519 45.60 10.86 31.15
CA ARG A 519 46.00 10.74 32.56
C ARG A 519 45.36 9.52 33.20
#